data_AF-A0A533V204-F1
#
_entry.id   AF-A0A533V204-F1
#
_cell.length_a   1.000
_cell.length_b   1.000
_cell.length_c   1.000
_cell.angle_alpha   90.00
_cell.angle_beta   90.00
_cell.angle_gamma   90.00
#
_symmetry.space_group_name_H-M   'P 1'
#
loop_
_entity.id
_entity.type
_entity.pdbx_description
1 polymer ?
#
loop_
_entity_poly.entity_id
_entity_poly.type
_entity_poly.pdbx_seq_one_letter_code
_entity_poly.pdbx_strand_id
1 'polypeptide(L)'
;MKKSIENLCGRKYTGGRKIAMRGRRKFEIDRYPNEAVIGSNLKVTRRVRGNNNKTALKTVEFANISNPEEKKTTKSKVLRVIKNAANKDYERRGVITKGTVIETELGLARVVSRPGQVGLINAIQLKK
;
A
#
# COMPACT_ATOMS: atom_id res chain seq x y z
N MET A 1 -3.79 -13.34 -15.68
CA MET A 1 -2.51 -13.20 -16.42
C MET A 1 -1.36 -13.63 -15.49
N LYS A 2 -0.58 -14.66 -15.85
CA LYS A 2 0.59 -15.10 -15.06
C LYS A 2 1.67 -14.01 -15.16
N LYS A 3 1.92 -13.27 -14.06
CA LYS A 3 3.08 -12.36 -14.00
C LYS A 3 4.39 -13.12 -14.25
N SER A 4 5.33 -12.40 -14.83
CA SER A 4 6.69 -12.75 -15.24
C SER A 4 7.44 -13.61 -14.24
N ILE A 5 8.26 -14.49 -14.79
CA ILE A 5 8.93 -15.63 -14.19
C ILE A 5 10.15 -15.20 -13.32
N GLU A 6 10.08 -14.04 -12.68
CA GLU A 6 11.21 -13.29 -12.11
C GLU A 6 12.07 -14.10 -11.13
N ASN A 7 11.46 -15.00 -10.35
CA ASN A 7 12.21 -15.84 -9.41
C ASN A 7 12.92 -17.03 -10.06
N LEU A 8 12.44 -17.51 -11.20
CA LEU A 8 12.97 -18.69 -11.91
C LEU A 8 13.89 -18.30 -13.07
N CYS A 9 13.63 -17.16 -13.73
CA CYS A 9 14.47 -16.58 -14.76
C CYS A 9 15.15 -15.32 -14.21
N GLY A 10 16.25 -15.56 -13.50
CA GLY A 10 17.18 -14.53 -13.08
C GLY A 10 18.60 -14.89 -13.50
N ARG A 11 19.56 -14.08 -13.07
CA ARG A 11 20.99 -14.40 -13.19
C ARG A 11 21.55 -14.82 -11.82
N LYS A 12 22.70 -15.50 -11.83
CA LYS A 12 23.53 -15.69 -10.64
C LYS A 12 24.17 -14.36 -10.24
N TYR A 13 24.69 -14.28 -9.02
CA TYR A 13 25.46 -13.10 -8.59
C TYR A 13 26.63 -12.82 -9.55
N THR A 14 27.26 -13.87 -10.06
CA THR A 14 28.32 -13.83 -11.08
C THR A 14 27.83 -13.52 -12.51
N GLY A 15 26.53 -13.28 -12.73
CA GLY A 15 25.96 -12.95 -14.04
C GLY A 15 25.54 -14.14 -14.90
N GLY A 16 25.94 -15.38 -14.56
CA GLY A 16 25.52 -16.58 -15.30
C GLY A 16 24.00 -16.78 -15.34
N ARG A 17 23.44 -17.17 -16.49
CA ARG A 17 21.99 -17.39 -16.66
C ARG A 17 21.50 -18.56 -15.80
N LYS A 18 20.40 -18.38 -15.06
CA LYS A 18 19.73 -19.49 -14.36
C LYS A 18 18.74 -20.17 -15.30
N ILE A 19 18.79 -21.51 -15.33
CA ILE A 19 17.84 -22.36 -16.05
C ILE A 19 17.03 -23.10 -15.00
N ALA A 20 15.72 -22.90 -15.00
CA ALA A 20 14.82 -23.56 -14.06
C ALA A 20 14.35 -24.92 -14.60
N MET A 21 14.44 -25.96 -13.78
CA MET A 21 13.96 -27.32 -14.11
C MET A 21 12.46 -27.53 -13.82
N ARG A 22 11.76 -26.51 -13.30
CA ARG A 22 10.35 -26.64 -12.86
C ARG A 22 9.51 -25.42 -13.24
N GLY A 23 8.19 -25.62 -13.29
CA GLY A 23 7.21 -24.55 -13.41
C GLY A 23 6.89 -23.83 -12.09
N ARG A 24 6.12 -22.74 -12.18
CA ARG A 24 5.68 -21.93 -11.03
C ARG A 24 4.73 -22.70 -10.13
N ARG A 25 4.97 -22.66 -8.81
CA ARG A 25 4.11 -23.29 -7.80
C ARG A 25 3.08 -22.32 -7.23
N LYS A 26 2.00 -22.85 -6.63
CA LYS A 26 0.88 -22.05 -6.08
C LYS A 26 1.31 -21.02 -5.02
N PHE A 27 2.35 -21.31 -4.25
CA PHE A 27 2.84 -20.41 -3.20
C PHE A 27 3.74 -19.28 -3.74
N GLU A 28 4.16 -19.36 -5.00
CA GLU A 28 4.99 -18.34 -5.68
C GLU A 28 4.13 -17.36 -6.46
N ILE A 29 2.80 -17.37 -6.28
CA ILE A 29 1.87 -16.53 -7.02
C ILE A 29 1.82 -15.13 -6.41
N ASP A 30 2.18 -14.14 -7.23
CA ASP A 30 2.04 -12.72 -6.92
C ASP A 30 0.76 -12.15 -7.53
N ARG A 31 0.41 -10.94 -7.11
CA ARG A 31 -0.78 -10.23 -7.58
C ARG A 31 -0.41 -8.84 -8.10
N TYR A 32 -1.35 -8.21 -8.78
CA TYR A 32 -1.25 -6.79 -9.06
C TYR A 32 -1.38 -6.00 -7.75
N PRO A 33 -0.61 -4.90 -7.61
CA PRO A 33 -0.75 -4.03 -6.46
C PRO A 33 -2.17 -3.47 -6.43
N ASN A 34 -2.71 -3.29 -5.22
CA ASN A 34 -3.92 -2.52 -5.05
C ASN A 34 -3.49 -1.08 -4.71
N GLU A 35 -3.71 -0.18 -5.65
CA GLU A 35 -3.41 1.24 -5.49
C GLU A 35 -4.62 1.90 -4.83
N ALA A 36 -4.43 2.36 -3.59
CA ALA A 36 -5.48 3.04 -2.85
C ALA A 36 -5.57 4.50 -3.32
N VAL A 37 -6.72 4.90 -3.84
CA VAL A 37 -7.00 6.27 -4.31
C VAL A 37 -8.01 6.94 -3.40
N ILE A 38 -8.07 8.27 -3.41
CA ILE A 38 -9.07 9.03 -2.66
C ILE A 38 -10.45 8.87 -3.33
N GLY A 39 -11.49 8.61 -2.53
CA GLY A 39 -12.87 8.45 -3.01
C GLY A 39 -13.76 7.71 -2.00
N SER A 40 -14.97 7.33 -2.43
CA SER A 40 -15.90 6.58 -1.58
C SER A 40 -15.25 5.31 -1.02
N ASN A 41 -15.42 5.03 0.26
CA ASN A 41 -14.72 3.93 0.93
C ASN A 41 -15.06 2.55 0.33
N LEU A 42 -14.15 1.95 -0.43
CA LEU A 42 -14.32 0.64 -1.05
C LEU A 42 -13.19 -0.30 -0.65
N LYS A 43 -13.56 -1.43 -0.06
CA LYS A 43 -12.65 -2.47 0.40
C LYS A 43 -12.81 -3.73 -0.43
N VAL A 44 -11.70 -4.39 -0.71
CA VAL A 44 -11.66 -5.67 -1.43
C VAL A 44 -11.03 -6.71 -0.50
N THR A 45 -11.86 -7.66 -0.06
CA THR A 45 -11.40 -8.79 0.76
C THR A 45 -11.04 -9.97 -0.11
N ARG A 46 -9.92 -10.64 0.18
CA ARG A 46 -9.43 -11.79 -0.59
C ARG A 46 -8.92 -12.88 0.33
N ARG A 47 -9.24 -14.13 -0.02
CA ARG A 47 -8.66 -15.31 0.64
C ARG A 47 -7.20 -15.47 0.27
N VAL A 48 -6.38 -15.80 1.28
CA VAL A 48 -4.95 -16.11 1.13
C VAL A 48 -4.65 -17.50 1.70
N ARG A 49 -3.37 -17.90 1.69
CA ARG A 49 -2.94 -19.23 2.16
C ARG A 49 -3.37 -19.46 3.62
N GLY A 50 -3.75 -20.70 3.93
CA GLY A 50 -4.11 -21.11 5.28
C GLY A 50 -5.48 -20.60 5.74
N ASN A 51 -6.42 -20.42 4.81
CA ASN A 51 -7.77 -19.90 5.09
C ASN A 51 -7.85 -18.49 5.71
N ASN A 52 -6.75 -17.74 5.66
CA ASN A 52 -6.74 -16.36 6.11
C ASN A 52 -7.37 -15.43 5.07
N ASN A 53 -7.84 -14.27 5.52
CA ASN A 53 -8.38 -13.21 4.66
C ASN A 53 -7.54 -11.94 4.77
N LYS A 54 -7.28 -11.28 3.64
CA LYS A 54 -6.66 -9.95 3.59
C LYS A 54 -7.63 -8.96 2.97
N THR A 55 -7.80 -7.82 3.64
CA THR A 55 -8.69 -6.74 3.19
C THR A 55 -7.85 -5.58 2.71
N ALA A 56 -7.98 -5.21 1.44
CA ALA A 56 -7.24 -4.13 0.81
C ALA A 56 -8.15 -2.94 0.53
N LEU A 57 -7.66 -1.71 0.69
CA LEU A 57 -8.37 -0.51 0.26
C LEU A 57 -8.19 -0.28 -1.24
N LYS A 58 -9.29 -0.10 -1.96
CA LYS A 58 -9.27 0.39 -3.35
C LYS A 58 -9.47 1.90 -3.38
N THR A 59 -10.44 2.39 -2.62
CA THR A 59 -10.71 3.81 -2.46
C THR A 59 -10.97 4.15 -0.99
N VAL A 60 -10.60 5.36 -0.58
CA VAL A 60 -10.64 5.77 0.83
C VAL A 60 -11.02 7.25 0.97
N GLU A 61 -11.86 7.52 1.96
CA GLU A 61 -12.30 8.87 2.29
C GLU A 61 -11.71 9.36 3.62
N PHE A 62 -11.55 8.46 4.59
CA PHE A 62 -11.15 8.80 5.96
C PHE A 62 -9.83 8.14 6.34
N ALA A 63 -9.05 8.85 7.15
CA ALA A 63 -7.87 8.33 7.81
C ALA A 63 -7.98 8.53 9.33
N ASN A 64 -7.39 7.60 10.08
CA ASN A 64 -7.20 7.74 11.51
C ASN A 64 -5.85 8.43 11.73
N ILE A 65 -5.88 9.62 12.33
CA ILE A 65 -4.71 10.46 12.57
C ILE A 65 -4.43 10.46 14.06
N SER A 66 -3.23 10.03 14.44
CA SER A 66 -2.76 10.10 15.82
C SER A 66 -1.87 11.33 16.01
N ASN A 67 -2.22 12.16 16.99
CA ASN A 67 -1.34 13.21 17.49
C ASN A 67 -0.50 12.62 18.65
N PRO A 68 0.83 12.48 18.48
CA PRO A 68 1.69 11.87 19.50
C PRO A 68 1.84 12.73 20.77
N GLU A 69 1.64 14.05 20.69
CA GLU A 69 1.76 14.96 21.84
C GLU A 69 0.54 14.84 22.75
N GLU A 70 -0.64 14.99 22.16
CA GLU A 70 -1.91 14.91 22.89
C GLU A 70 -2.34 13.47 23.19
N LYS A 71 -1.65 12.47 22.60
CA LYS A 71 -1.99 11.04 22.66
C LYS A 71 -3.43 10.73 22.24
N LYS A 72 -4.03 11.60 21.41
CA LYS A 72 -5.40 11.45 20.90
C LYS A 72 -5.36 10.98 19.45
N THR A 73 -6.34 10.17 19.08
CA THR A 73 -6.53 9.71 17.69
C THR A 73 -7.89 10.17 17.21
N THR A 74 -7.89 10.88 16.09
CA THR A 74 -9.09 11.46 15.49
C THR A 74 -9.26 10.93 14.07
N LYS A 75 -10.51 10.71 13.68
CA LYS A 75 -10.86 10.34 12.31
C LYS A 75 -11.08 11.62 11.53
N SER A 76 -10.36 11.80 10.43
CA SER A 76 -10.46 13.00 9.59
C SER A 76 -10.52 12.62 8.12
N LYS A 77 -11.12 13.49 7.30
CA LYS A 77 -11.21 13.30 5.86
C LYS A 77 -9.85 13.55 5.19
N VAL A 78 -9.53 12.72 4.20
CA VAL A 78 -8.34 12.89 3.36
C VAL A 78 -8.71 13.76 2.17
N LEU A 79 -7.98 14.87 1.99
CA LEU A 79 -8.23 15.82 0.91
C LEU A 79 -7.40 15.47 -0.32
N ARG A 80 -6.08 15.41 -0.16
CA ARG A 80 -5.15 15.08 -1.25
C ARG A 80 -3.85 14.46 -0.75
N VAL A 81 -3.12 13.85 -1.68
CA VAL A 81 -1.73 13.42 -1.47
C VAL A 81 -0.80 14.57 -1.83
N ILE A 82 0.15 14.89 -0.94
CA ILE A 82 1.15 15.93 -1.20
C ILE A 82 2.44 15.31 -1.72
N LYS A 83 2.95 14.30 -1.02
CA LYS A 83 4.26 13.71 -1.33
C LYS A 83 4.26 12.21 -1.10
N ASN A 84 4.82 11.48 -2.05
CA ASN A 84 5.02 10.05 -1.96
C ASN A 84 6.51 9.74 -2.12
N ALA A 85 7.11 9.14 -1.09
CA ALA A 85 8.53 8.82 -1.10
C ALA A 85 8.93 7.83 -2.21
N ALA A 86 7.99 7.02 -2.71
CA ALA A 86 8.29 5.98 -3.69
C ALA A 86 8.36 6.50 -5.14
N ASN A 87 7.43 7.35 -5.55
CA ASN A 87 7.33 7.81 -6.94
C ASN A 87 6.50 9.10 -7.04
N LYS A 88 6.95 10.04 -7.88
CA LYS A 88 6.22 11.27 -8.25
C LYS A 88 4.94 11.00 -9.04
N ASP A 89 4.88 9.91 -9.83
CA ASP A 89 3.66 9.53 -10.54
C ASP A 89 2.49 9.25 -9.58
N TYR A 90 2.78 8.60 -8.45
CA TYR A 90 1.79 8.34 -7.42
C TYR A 90 1.28 9.61 -6.73
N GLU A 91 2.09 10.68 -6.70
CA GLU A 91 1.64 11.99 -6.23
C GLU A 91 0.58 12.55 -7.19
N ARG A 92 0.86 12.51 -8.51
CA ARG A 92 -0.06 12.99 -9.55
C ARG A 92 -1.37 12.22 -9.57
N ARG A 93 -1.31 10.89 -9.41
CA ARG A 93 -2.48 10.01 -9.42
C ARG A 93 -3.22 9.99 -8.07
N GLY A 94 -2.67 10.57 -7.01
CA GLY A 94 -3.26 10.54 -5.67
C GLY A 94 -3.23 9.15 -5.01
N VAL A 95 -2.23 8.33 -5.31
CA VAL A 95 -2.10 6.97 -4.76
C VAL A 95 -1.46 7.01 -3.37
N ILE A 96 -2.12 6.39 -2.40
CA ILE A 96 -1.68 6.35 -1.01
C ILE A 96 -0.93 5.04 -0.74
N THR A 97 0.35 5.18 -0.41
CA THR A 97 1.23 4.08 0.03
C THR A 97 1.72 4.32 1.45
N LYS A 98 2.38 3.32 2.05
CA LYS A 98 3.08 3.51 3.32
C LYS A 98 4.13 4.61 3.18
N GLY A 99 4.13 5.58 4.10
CA GLY A 99 5.06 6.71 4.12
C GLY A 99 4.61 7.92 3.30
N THR A 100 3.45 7.86 2.65
CA THR A 100 2.87 9.00 1.93
C THR A 100 2.50 10.12 2.91
N VAL A 101 2.79 11.36 2.54
CA VAL A 101 2.31 12.56 3.24
C VAL A 101 0.99 13.00 2.62
N ILE A 102 -0.04 13.02 3.44
CA ILE A 102 -1.42 13.36 3.07
C ILE A 102 -1.83 14.66 3.73
N GLU A 103 -2.67 15.41 3.03
CA GLU A 103 -3.38 16.56 3.57
C GLU A 103 -4.75 16.12 4.07
N THR A 104 -5.07 16.50 5.29
CA THR A 104 -6.33 16.19 5.97
C THR A 104 -6.90 17.46 6.58
N GLU A 105 -8.15 17.43 7.03
CA GLU A 105 -8.80 18.60 7.64
C GLU A 105 -8.08 19.08 8.91
N LEU A 106 -7.37 18.18 9.60
CA LEU A 106 -6.58 18.49 10.79
C LEU A 106 -5.14 18.94 10.47
N GLY A 107 -4.74 18.90 9.19
CA GLY A 107 -3.41 19.28 8.71
C GLY A 107 -2.64 18.14 8.04
N LEU A 108 -1.31 18.27 8.06
CA LEU A 108 -0.41 17.33 7.39
C LEU A 108 -0.20 16.07 8.23
N ALA A 109 -0.33 14.90 7.60
CA ALA A 109 -0.10 13.62 8.26
C ALA A 109 0.71 12.66 7.39
N ARG A 110 1.51 11.81 8.03
CA ARG A 110 2.30 10.77 7.38
C ARG A 110 1.67 9.40 7.61
N VAL A 111 1.37 8.69 6.54
CA VAL A 111 0.77 7.35 6.58
C VAL A 111 1.79 6.32 7.07
N VAL A 112 1.43 5.55 8.10
CA VAL A 112 2.27 4.46 8.66
C VAL A 112 1.79 3.08 8.24
N SER A 113 0.47 2.95 8.07
CA SER A 113 -0.18 1.71 7.66
C SER A 113 0.16 1.28 6.22
N ARG A 114 -0.21 0.04 5.86
CA ARG A 114 -0.13 -0.52 4.50
C ARG A 114 -1.54 -0.65 3.90
N PRO A 115 -2.05 0.36 3.18
CA PRO A 115 -3.46 0.41 2.75
C PRO A 115 -3.88 -0.81 1.90
N GLY A 116 -2.99 -1.30 1.03
CA GLY A 116 -3.25 -2.46 0.18
C GLY A 116 -3.32 -3.81 0.91
N GLN A 117 -3.08 -3.88 2.22
CA GLN A 117 -3.11 -5.12 3.01
C GLN A 117 -4.00 -5.08 4.25
N VAL A 118 -4.11 -3.92 4.90
CA VAL A 118 -4.74 -3.77 6.23
C VAL A 118 -6.16 -3.22 6.14
N GLY A 119 -6.55 -2.60 5.01
CA GLY A 119 -7.95 -2.19 4.79
C GLY A 119 -8.35 -0.90 5.52
N LEU A 120 -7.38 -0.18 6.06
CA LEU A 120 -7.53 1.07 6.81
C LEU A 120 -6.28 1.93 6.65
N ILE A 121 -6.42 3.24 6.87
CA ILE A 121 -5.32 4.21 6.85
C ILE A 121 -5.10 4.75 8.25
N ASN A 122 -3.97 4.39 8.84
CA ASN A 122 -3.44 5.03 10.05
C ASN A 122 -2.28 5.94 9.67
N ALA A 123 -2.33 7.16 10.18
CA ALA A 123 -1.35 8.20 9.96
C ALA A 123 -0.96 8.87 11.28
N ILE A 124 0.23 9.48 11.29
CA ILE A 124 0.75 10.29 12.40
C ILE A 124 0.81 11.73 11.90
N GLN A 125 0.28 12.67 12.68
CA GLN A 125 0.35 14.09 12.35
C GLN A 125 1.82 14.56 12.33
N LEU A 126 2.20 15.32 11.31
CA LEU A 126 3.52 15.95 11.24
C LEU A 126 3.45 17.27 12.01
N LYS A 127 4.42 17.50 12.90
CA LYS A 127 4.60 18.82 13.50
C LYS A 127 5.02 19.81 12.41
N LYS A 128 4.52 21.04 12.51
CA LYS A 128 5.02 22.16 11.70
C LYS A 128 6.50 22.38 11.98
#